data_AF-A0A9Q4A939-F1
#
_entry.id   AF-A0A9Q4A939-F1
#
_cell.length_a   1.000
_cell.length_b   1.000
_cell.length_c   1.000
_cell.angle_alpha   90.00
_cell.angle_beta   90.00
_cell.angle_gamma   90.00
#
_symmetry.space_group_name_H-M   'P 1'
#
loop_
_entity.id
_entity.type
_entity.pdbx_description
1 polymer ?
#
loop_
_entity_poly.entity_id
_entity_poly.type
_entity_poly.pdbx_seq_one_letter_code
_entity_poly.pdbx_strand_id
1 'polypeptide(L)'
;MNPIWSPLVQDTLFDPYSLLLEQPSVLRPEHSDIRHDTLNASALSVRPTLHFPTTETALPPSPEEQEQEDLAPHIERQLKTLRSSPGFRLIADSVLLLKACQLDMDVPPTRQHYVRQQLITLLTQKSGKVLDPDTLQMTFSSDDRPAVDDQGREHYSVSLSLTDVALTSFEPEHFVALHRSAITDTALSEDTPLLTTAQVFRWIGEMPLDRDYSAALQAFRTRHEATWRTLSRLAFLDTLARQHTHRHISRDGYWLALDALGLSSLPLDTETLDTSGRGDKSEVRALSLNGEQVPGIFQVRSKTTSHCFIHILGAKGNVIEYISDDPHYMASRLLAAMNASGFYGHALLALEHVSIVADAPLIEGDVFAALTQASFAGVLYGNHTHDTADMLRPVARSLALAGAADLWQTRPAILEQLPVASKMATQVMASYLQENHGLTLNPEHVFIAYQSGYSTRPLGDPRLPSTYVHTPDKKPISLSEALVSNYRVDHPVGYIDHGGGTVVFFDATGLGNSELGQVLEISPQALEDYIKTFDFLTWMTQRIHHFWDQQKATIEQAFRSTFMTQALISLKRGSLKRSGFDRVVESLTPSAQHPWRALGFFVQGSLIDGMEHQYT
;
A
#
# COMPACT_ATOMS: atom_id res chain seq x y z
N MET A 1 -22.15 26.49 10.25
CA MET A 1 -21.31 27.18 11.24
C MET A 1 -20.43 26.16 11.93
N ASN A 2 -19.14 26.50 12.04
CA ASN A 2 -17.96 25.74 12.49
C ASN A 2 -17.42 24.65 11.53
N PRO A 3 -16.35 24.95 10.76
CA PRO A 3 -15.58 23.95 10.02
C PRO A 3 -14.64 23.23 10.99
N ILE A 4 -14.70 21.90 10.99
CA ILE A 4 -13.79 21.06 11.76
C ILE A 4 -12.46 21.05 11.02
N TRP A 5 -11.47 21.76 11.59
CA TRP A 5 -10.09 21.68 11.17
C TRP A 5 -9.59 20.23 11.33
N SER A 6 -9.48 19.53 10.20
CA SER A 6 -8.68 18.31 10.09
C SER A 6 -7.20 18.73 10.02
N PRO A 7 -6.29 18.11 10.79
CA PRO A 7 -4.86 18.37 10.68
C PRO A 7 -4.23 17.68 9.46
N LEU A 8 -5.05 17.06 8.60
CA LEU A 8 -4.64 16.47 7.34
C LEU A 8 -4.53 17.61 6.33
N VAL A 9 -3.32 17.84 5.82
CA VAL A 9 -3.15 18.53 4.53
C VAL A 9 -4.12 17.85 3.57
N GLN A 10 -5.15 18.60 3.18
CA GLN A 10 -6.03 18.21 2.09
C GLN A 10 -5.11 17.90 0.89
N ASP A 11 -5.31 16.72 0.30
CA ASP A 11 -4.77 16.25 -1.00
C ASP A 11 -3.70 15.14 -1.03
N THR A 12 -3.35 14.44 0.07
CA THR A 12 -2.31 13.37 -0.03
C THR A 12 -2.62 11.98 0.54
N LEU A 13 -3.78 11.74 1.16
CA LEU A 13 -4.11 10.40 1.67
C LEU A 13 -4.97 9.60 0.68
N PHE A 14 -4.46 9.32 -0.52
CA PHE A 14 -5.17 8.67 -1.65
C PHE A 14 -5.98 9.63 -2.53
N ASP A 15 -5.32 10.64 -3.10
CA ASP A 15 -5.58 10.84 -4.52
C ASP A 15 -4.85 9.73 -5.28
N PRO A 16 -5.51 8.99 -6.18
CA PRO A 16 -4.75 8.33 -7.22
C PRO A 16 -4.06 9.47 -7.95
N TYR A 17 -2.75 9.64 -7.78
CA TYR A 17 -1.97 10.47 -8.69
C TYR A 17 -2.20 9.90 -10.10
N SER A 18 -3.24 10.40 -10.77
CA SER A 18 -3.60 10.04 -12.14
C SER A 18 -2.43 10.39 -13.06
N LEU A 19 -1.61 11.37 -12.66
CA LEU A 19 -0.36 11.76 -13.29
C LEU A 19 0.76 10.71 -13.25
N LEU A 20 0.74 9.72 -12.34
CA LEU A 20 1.75 8.65 -12.31
C LEU A 20 1.27 7.35 -12.97
N LEU A 21 -0.04 7.17 -13.13
CA LEU A 21 -0.63 6.00 -13.78
C LEU A 21 -0.98 6.25 -15.25
N GLU A 22 -1.20 7.50 -15.65
CA GLU A 22 -1.33 7.94 -17.04
C GLU A 22 -0.16 8.83 -17.43
N GLN A 23 0.94 8.21 -17.85
CA GLN A 23 1.84 8.86 -18.80
C GLN A 23 1.71 8.11 -20.13
N PRO A 24 0.78 8.51 -21.00
CA PRO A 24 0.98 8.29 -22.42
C PRO A 24 2.22 9.08 -22.84
N SER A 25 3.15 8.40 -23.49
CA SER A 25 4.29 9.03 -24.13
C SER A 25 3.83 10.12 -25.10
N VAL A 26 4.60 11.21 -25.16
CA VAL A 26 4.66 12.22 -26.24
C VAL A 26 3.56 13.28 -26.26
N LEU A 27 3.85 14.45 -25.66
CA LEU A 27 3.83 15.76 -26.33
C LEU A 27 4.78 16.75 -25.59
N ARG A 28 6.10 16.61 -25.81
CA ARG A 28 6.91 17.76 -26.24
C ARG A 28 6.96 17.65 -27.78
N PRO A 29 7.07 18.71 -28.59
CA PRO A 29 7.79 19.96 -28.31
C PRO A 29 7.13 21.25 -28.85
N GLU A 30 7.60 22.43 -28.42
CA GLU A 30 8.01 23.49 -29.35
C GLU A 30 9.19 24.25 -28.73
N HIS A 31 10.41 23.81 -29.06
CA HIS A 31 11.46 24.75 -29.45
C HIS A 31 11.37 24.79 -30.97
N SER A 32 10.95 25.93 -31.51
CA SER A 32 10.96 26.17 -32.95
C SER A 32 12.37 26.57 -33.38
N ASP A 33 13.12 25.60 -33.92
CA ASP A 33 14.22 25.89 -34.85
C ASP A 33 13.63 26.02 -36.24
N ILE A 34 13.38 27.26 -36.69
CA ILE A 34 13.25 27.56 -38.13
C ILE A 34 13.95 28.88 -38.43
N ARG A 35 15.16 28.78 -38.98
CA ARG A 35 15.74 29.69 -39.97
C ARG A 35 16.44 28.77 -41.00
N HIS A 36 16.23 28.88 -42.32
CA HIS A 36 16.30 30.08 -43.12
C HIS A 36 15.51 29.98 -44.44
N ASP A 37 14.79 31.07 -44.71
CA ASP A 37 14.81 31.91 -45.92
C ASP A 37 14.61 31.29 -47.31
N THR A 38 13.70 31.93 -48.06
CA THR A 38 14.11 32.87 -49.12
C THR A 38 12.94 33.73 -49.61
N LEU A 39 13.20 35.03 -49.63
CA LEU A 39 12.80 36.00 -50.67
C LEU A 39 11.40 36.62 -50.66
N ASN A 40 11.46 37.95 -50.53
CA ASN A 40 10.72 38.96 -51.28
C ASN A 40 9.34 39.42 -50.78
N ALA A 41 9.40 40.65 -50.28
CA ALA A 41 8.68 41.80 -50.82
C ALA A 41 7.27 42.10 -50.29
N SER A 42 7.25 43.20 -49.51
CA SER A 42 6.39 44.36 -49.77
C SER A 42 4.91 44.29 -49.41
N ALA A 43 4.60 45.09 -48.38
CA ALA A 43 3.66 46.21 -48.44
C ALA A 43 2.13 45.95 -48.45
N LEU A 44 1.53 46.67 -47.51
CA LEU A 44 0.25 47.40 -47.57
C LEU A 44 -1.06 46.61 -47.53
N SER A 45 -1.82 46.97 -46.50
CA SER A 45 -3.28 47.14 -46.44
C SER A 45 -4.06 46.88 -47.73
N VAL A 46 -5.21 46.20 -47.60
CA VAL A 46 -6.55 46.69 -47.95
C VAL A 46 -7.52 45.48 -48.03
N ARG A 47 -8.64 45.56 -47.31
CA ARG A 47 -9.85 44.75 -47.57
C ARG A 47 -10.41 45.14 -48.95
N PRO A 48 -11.00 44.22 -49.73
CA PRO A 48 -12.46 44.23 -49.75
C PRO A 48 -13.13 42.85 -49.85
N THR A 49 -14.35 42.87 -49.33
CA THR A 49 -15.52 42.03 -49.60
C THR A 49 -15.63 41.44 -51.00
N LEU A 50 -16.10 40.19 -51.10
CA LEU A 50 -17.26 39.82 -51.92
C LEU A 50 -17.88 38.49 -51.43
N HIS A 51 -19.21 38.48 -51.49
CA HIS A 51 -20.19 37.54 -50.93
C HIS A 51 -20.12 36.10 -51.43
N PHE A 52 -20.64 35.15 -50.65
CA PHE A 52 -21.83 34.30 -50.88
C PHE A 52 -21.93 33.22 -49.76
N PRO A 53 -23.08 32.54 -49.57
CA PRO A 53 -24.36 33.00 -49.05
C PRO A 53 -24.62 32.49 -47.61
N THR A 54 -25.63 33.08 -46.97
CA THR A 54 -26.12 32.80 -45.62
C THR A 54 -26.76 31.41 -45.54
N THR A 55 -26.25 30.56 -44.65
CA THR A 55 -27.01 29.45 -44.06
C THR A 55 -26.99 29.65 -42.55
N GLU A 56 -28.16 29.48 -41.95
CA GLU A 56 -28.48 29.82 -40.57
C GLU A 56 -27.50 29.24 -39.54
N THR A 57 -27.25 30.07 -38.54
CA THR A 57 -26.37 29.85 -37.39
C THR A 57 -26.85 28.65 -36.56
N ALA A 58 -26.14 27.52 -36.64
CA ALA A 58 -26.13 26.57 -35.55
C ALA A 58 -25.17 27.10 -34.48
N LEU A 59 -25.70 27.44 -33.31
CA LEU A 59 -24.90 27.70 -32.11
C LEU A 59 -23.90 26.55 -31.92
N PRO A 60 -22.63 26.83 -31.55
CA PRO A 60 -21.73 25.77 -31.11
C PRO A 60 -22.43 25.03 -29.96
N PRO A 61 -22.40 23.69 -29.93
CA PRO A 61 -22.91 22.98 -28.77
C PRO A 61 -22.19 23.55 -27.54
N SER A 62 -22.99 23.91 -26.53
CA SER A 62 -22.50 24.03 -25.15
C SER A 62 -21.51 22.91 -24.90
N PRO A 63 -20.39 23.12 -24.20
CA PRO A 63 -19.53 22.01 -23.83
C PRO A 63 -20.42 21.01 -23.11
N GLU A 64 -20.73 19.92 -23.80
CA GLU A 64 -21.29 18.74 -23.19
C GLU A 64 -20.28 18.42 -22.11
N GLU A 65 -20.73 18.47 -20.86
CA GLU A 65 -20.05 17.84 -19.75
C GLU A 65 -19.60 16.49 -20.27
N GLN A 66 -18.30 16.35 -20.52
CA GLN A 66 -17.72 15.06 -20.82
C GLN A 66 -18.20 14.19 -19.66
N GLU A 67 -19.07 13.22 -19.97
CA GLU A 67 -19.44 12.18 -19.04
C GLU A 67 -18.13 11.68 -18.46
N GLN A 68 -17.89 11.95 -17.18
CA GLN A 68 -16.79 11.35 -16.43
C GLN A 68 -16.99 9.85 -16.61
N GLU A 69 -16.21 9.22 -17.48
CA GLU A 69 -16.09 7.78 -17.50
C GLU A 69 -15.89 7.35 -16.04
N ASP A 70 -16.76 6.48 -15.53
CA ASP A 70 -16.67 6.00 -14.16
C ASP A 70 -15.23 5.50 -13.91
N LEU A 71 -14.42 6.31 -13.22
CA LEU A 71 -13.03 6.02 -12.86
C LEU A 71 -12.95 4.84 -11.89
N ALA A 72 -14.05 4.55 -11.18
CA ALA A 72 -14.18 3.51 -10.17
C ALA A 72 -13.83 2.09 -10.67
N PRO A 73 -14.40 1.56 -11.77
CA PRO A 73 -14.03 0.25 -12.32
C PRO A 73 -12.58 0.17 -12.79
N HIS A 74 -11.99 1.26 -13.29
CA HIS A 74 -10.58 1.27 -13.70
C HIS A 74 -9.66 1.13 -12.49
N ILE A 75 -9.90 1.95 -11.46
CA ILE A 75 -9.18 1.92 -10.19
C ILE A 75 -9.31 0.53 -9.54
N GLU A 76 -10.50 -0.05 -9.50
CA GLU A 76 -10.72 -1.38 -8.92
C GLU A 76 -9.92 -2.47 -9.64
N ARG A 77 -9.87 -2.44 -10.99
CA ARG A 77 -9.06 -3.40 -11.77
C ARG A 77 -7.56 -3.24 -11.51
N GLN A 78 -7.07 -2.01 -11.44
CA GLN A 78 -5.67 -1.74 -11.13
C GLN A 78 -5.29 -2.28 -9.74
N LEU A 79 -6.14 -2.05 -8.74
CA LEU A 79 -5.91 -2.52 -7.38
C LEU A 79 -5.96 -4.05 -7.29
N LYS A 80 -6.90 -4.71 -7.97
CA LYS A 80 -6.91 -6.18 -8.08
C LYS A 80 -5.62 -6.71 -8.69
N THR A 81 -5.10 -6.03 -9.71
CA THR A 81 -3.82 -6.37 -10.35
C THR A 81 -2.66 -6.22 -9.38
N LEU A 82 -2.59 -5.10 -8.63
CA LEU A 82 -1.58 -4.88 -7.59
C LEU A 82 -1.62 -5.97 -6.52
N ARG A 83 -2.81 -6.38 -6.06
CA ARG A 83 -2.96 -7.41 -5.03
C ARG A 83 -2.58 -8.82 -5.50
N SER A 84 -2.75 -9.09 -6.79
CA SER A 84 -2.28 -10.34 -7.39
C SER A 84 -0.74 -10.39 -7.54
N SER A 85 -0.06 -9.25 -7.36
CA SER A 85 1.38 -9.20 -7.54
C SER A 85 2.10 -9.91 -6.39
N PRO A 86 3.22 -10.60 -6.68
CA PRO A 86 3.98 -11.29 -5.64
C PRO A 86 4.50 -10.35 -4.54
N GLY A 87 4.85 -9.11 -4.87
CA GLY A 87 5.32 -8.11 -3.91
C GLY A 87 4.24 -7.65 -2.92
N PHE A 88 2.96 -7.75 -3.27
CA PHE A 88 1.87 -7.33 -2.36
C PHE A 88 1.89 -8.12 -1.04
N ARG A 89 2.19 -9.42 -1.10
CA ARG A 89 2.25 -10.28 0.10
C ARG A 89 3.34 -9.85 1.09
N LEU A 90 4.42 -9.25 0.59
CA LEU A 90 5.55 -8.81 1.39
C LEU A 90 5.29 -7.50 2.15
N ILE A 91 4.26 -6.75 1.76
CA ILE A 91 3.89 -5.48 2.41
C ILE A 91 2.57 -5.57 3.16
N ALA A 92 1.54 -6.22 2.61
CA ALA A 92 0.16 -6.15 3.12
C ALA A 92 0.03 -6.60 4.59
N ASP A 93 0.70 -7.69 4.96
CA ASP A 93 0.62 -8.29 6.30
C ASP A 93 1.85 -7.98 7.16
N SER A 94 2.59 -6.91 6.84
CA SER A 94 3.83 -6.57 7.55
C SER A 94 3.87 -5.12 8.02
N VAL A 95 4.75 -4.86 8.99
CA VAL A 95 4.98 -3.51 9.53
C VAL A 95 5.51 -2.56 8.46
N LEU A 96 6.03 -3.10 7.35
CA LEU A 96 6.45 -2.33 6.19
C LEU A 96 5.29 -1.51 5.61
N LEU A 97 4.03 -1.99 5.69
CA LEU A 97 2.85 -1.23 5.30
C LEU A 97 2.75 0.08 6.10
N LEU A 98 2.84 -0.01 7.43
CA LEU A 98 2.73 1.16 8.29
C LEU A 98 3.92 2.10 8.12
N LYS A 99 5.13 1.55 7.98
CA LYS A 99 6.34 2.32 7.70
C LYS A 99 6.29 3.02 6.34
N ALA A 100 5.73 2.39 5.30
CA ALA A 100 5.48 3.01 4.01
C ALA A 100 4.55 4.21 4.15
N CYS A 101 3.46 4.07 4.91
CA CYS A 101 2.56 5.18 5.21
C CYS A 101 3.25 6.28 6.01
N GLN A 102 4.10 5.93 7.00
CA GLN A 102 4.87 6.92 7.76
C GLN A 102 5.83 7.69 6.87
N LEU A 103 6.52 7.01 5.95
CA LEU A 103 7.43 7.60 5.00
C LEU A 103 6.68 8.57 4.10
N ASP A 104 5.56 8.14 3.51
CA ASP A 104 4.72 8.96 2.63
C ASP A 104 4.24 10.25 3.31
N MET A 105 3.76 10.15 4.57
CA MET A 105 3.34 11.32 5.36
C MET A 105 4.48 12.28 5.73
N ASP A 106 5.70 11.78 5.88
CA ASP A 106 6.85 12.58 6.35
C ASP A 106 7.67 13.16 5.18
N VAL A 107 7.36 12.81 3.93
CA VAL A 107 8.08 13.31 2.75
C VAL A 107 7.97 14.84 2.70
N PRO A 108 9.11 15.56 2.63
CA PRO A 108 9.09 17.00 2.46
C PRO A 108 8.41 17.38 1.13
N PRO A 109 7.62 18.47 1.08
CA PRO A 109 7.03 18.95 -0.16
C PRO A 109 8.11 19.35 -1.17
N THR A 110 7.73 19.49 -2.44
CA THR A 110 8.63 19.98 -3.50
C THR A 110 9.27 21.30 -3.11
N ARG A 111 10.50 21.55 -3.58
CA ARG A 111 11.22 22.80 -3.29
C ARG A 111 10.37 24.02 -3.65
N GLN A 112 9.73 23.97 -4.83
CA GLN A 112 8.81 25.00 -5.29
C GLN A 112 7.64 25.19 -4.34
N HIS A 113 6.97 24.11 -3.92
CA HIS A 113 5.84 24.21 -2.99
C HIS A 113 6.27 24.73 -1.62
N TYR A 114 7.40 24.26 -1.09
CA TYR A 114 7.98 24.75 0.15
C TYR A 114 8.26 26.26 0.09
N VAL A 115 8.98 26.71 -0.94
CA VAL A 115 9.32 28.12 -1.15
C VAL A 115 8.05 28.96 -1.26
N ARG A 116 7.09 28.53 -2.08
CA ARG A 116 5.80 29.19 -2.25
C ARG A 116 5.07 29.37 -0.91
N GLN A 117 5.01 28.33 -0.06
CA GLN A 117 4.39 28.41 1.26
C GLN A 117 5.12 29.36 2.21
N GLN A 118 6.46 29.35 2.19
CA GLN A 118 7.25 30.26 3.01
C GLN A 118 7.06 31.72 2.57
N LEU A 119 6.97 31.97 1.26
CA LEU A 119 6.67 33.30 0.71
C LEU A 119 5.26 33.76 1.06
N ILE A 120 4.24 32.90 0.92
CA ILE A 120 2.86 33.22 1.34
C ILE A 120 2.85 33.61 2.82
N THR A 121 3.54 32.85 3.66
CA THR A 121 3.64 33.12 5.10
C THR A 121 4.31 34.47 5.37
N LEU A 122 5.45 34.75 4.73
CA LEU A 122 6.18 36.01 4.86
C LEU A 122 5.33 37.20 4.39
N LEU A 123 4.74 37.11 3.20
CA LEU A 123 3.92 38.17 2.61
C LEU A 123 2.68 38.43 3.47
N THR A 124 2.05 37.39 4.02
CA THR A 124 0.92 37.53 4.94
C THR A 124 1.33 38.22 6.23
N GLN A 125 2.49 37.87 6.81
CA GLN A 125 3.00 38.51 8.02
C GLN A 125 3.36 39.99 7.82
N LYS A 126 3.90 40.36 6.65
CA LYS A 126 4.36 41.72 6.36
C LYS A 126 3.25 42.63 5.83
N SER A 127 2.32 42.09 5.04
CA SER A 127 1.25 42.84 4.38
C SER A 127 -0.12 42.74 5.06
N GLY A 128 -0.32 41.71 5.89
CA GLY A 128 -1.63 41.36 6.44
C GLY A 128 -2.61 40.71 5.44
N LYS A 129 -2.19 40.49 4.18
CA LYS A 129 -3.00 39.89 3.11
C LYS A 129 -2.35 38.62 2.58
N VAL A 130 -3.16 37.66 2.15
CA VAL A 130 -2.70 36.46 1.46
C VAL A 130 -2.49 36.82 -0.01
N LEU A 131 -1.22 37.02 -0.40
CA LEU A 131 -0.82 37.31 -1.77
C LEU A 131 -0.26 36.04 -2.43
N ASP A 132 -0.55 35.86 -3.72
CA ASP A 132 -0.03 34.72 -4.49
C ASP A 132 1.33 35.05 -5.12
N PRO A 133 2.45 34.48 -4.64
CA PRO A 133 3.80 34.83 -5.10
C PRO A 133 4.06 34.49 -6.58
N ASP A 134 3.30 33.58 -7.19
CA ASP A 134 3.46 33.20 -8.60
C ASP A 134 2.90 34.27 -9.56
N THR A 135 1.95 35.09 -9.08
CA THR A 135 1.35 36.18 -9.85
C THR A 135 2.14 37.49 -9.74
N LEU A 136 2.99 37.60 -8.71
CA LEU A 136 3.78 38.79 -8.42
C LEU A 136 5.13 38.70 -9.16
N GLN A 137 5.42 39.72 -9.97
CA GLN A 137 6.56 39.72 -10.88
C GLN A 137 7.63 40.70 -10.43
N MET A 138 8.90 40.33 -10.63
CA MET A 138 10.06 41.19 -10.42
C MET A 138 10.92 41.21 -11.68
N THR A 139 11.21 42.42 -12.18
CA THR A 139 12.01 42.59 -13.40
C THR A 139 13.43 42.99 -13.05
N PHE A 140 14.38 42.21 -13.55
CA PHE A 140 15.82 42.43 -13.43
C PHE A 140 16.37 42.83 -14.80
N SER A 141 17.24 43.85 -14.85
CA SER A 141 17.89 44.31 -16.08
C SER A 141 19.41 44.38 -15.94
N SER A 142 20.12 44.10 -17.04
CA SER A 142 21.58 44.13 -17.12
C SER A 142 22.02 44.79 -18.42
N ASP A 143 22.58 45.99 -18.34
CA ASP A 143 23.04 46.75 -19.52
C ASP A 143 24.42 46.30 -20.01
N ASP A 144 25.27 45.77 -19.10
CA ASP A 144 26.66 45.42 -19.39
C ASP A 144 26.88 43.94 -19.80
N ARG A 145 25.89 43.06 -19.55
CA ARG A 145 25.93 41.62 -19.88
C ARG A 145 24.52 41.08 -20.15
N PRO A 146 24.04 41.10 -21.41
CA PRO A 146 22.76 40.49 -21.75
C PRO A 146 22.82 38.96 -21.63
N ALA A 147 21.73 38.35 -21.20
CA ALA A 147 21.57 36.89 -21.25
C ALA A 147 21.33 36.49 -22.72
N VAL A 148 22.14 35.57 -23.25
CA VAL A 148 22.03 35.13 -24.64
C VAL A 148 21.25 33.82 -24.66
N ASP A 149 20.15 33.76 -25.42
CA ASP A 149 19.40 32.50 -25.60
C ASP A 149 20.15 31.50 -26.50
N ASP A 150 19.67 30.27 -26.60
CA ASP A 150 20.25 29.22 -27.45
C ASP A 150 20.25 29.60 -28.95
N GLN A 151 19.51 30.64 -29.35
CA GLN A 151 19.47 31.20 -30.71
C GLN A 151 20.42 32.40 -30.89
N GLY A 152 21.21 32.76 -29.87
CA GLY A 152 22.14 33.88 -29.93
C GLY A 152 21.50 35.26 -29.70
N ARG A 153 20.27 35.34 -29.19
CA ARG A 153 19.57 36.61 -28.94
C ARG A 153 19.85 37.13 -27.55
N GLU A 154 20.30 38.38 -27.51
CA GLU A 154 20.59 39.12 -26.28
C GLU A 154 19.30 39.62 -25.60
N HIS A 155 19.09 39.18 -24.37
CA HIS A 155 18.01 39.59 -23.48
C HIS A 155 18.60 40.47 -22.37
N TYR A 156 18.20 41.72 -22.36
CA TYR A 156 18.68 42.75 -21.43
C TYR A 156 17.85 42.83 -20.15
N SER A 157 16.71 42.13 -20.10
CA SER A 157 15.82 42.07 -18.95
C SER A 157 15.13 40.72 -18.82
N VAL A 158 14.94 40.25 -17.59
CA VAL A 158 14.15 39.06 -17.26
C VAL A 158 13.10 39.42 -16.21
N SER A 159 11.86 38.95 -16.41
CA SER A 159 10.80 39.04 -15.41
C SER A 159 10.57 37.67 -14.81
N LEU A 160 10.66 37.58 -13.49
CA LEU A 160 10.52 36.33 -12.74
C LEU A 160 9.40 36.48 -11.71
N SER A 161 8.68 35.39 -11.43
CA SER A 161 7.77 35.36 -10.29
C SER A 161 8.55 35.43 -8.97
N LEU A 162 7.92 35.83 -7.87
CA LEU A 162 8.59 35.83 -6.57
C LEU A 162 9.05 34.42 -6.15
N THR A 163 8.30 33.39 -6.54
CA THR A 163 8.68 31.99 -6.29
C THR A 163 9.94 31.63 -7.07
N ASP A 164 10.05 32.00 -8.34
CA ASP A 164 11.25 31.75 -9.15
C ASP A 164 12.47 32.50 -8.62
N VAL A 165 12.29 33.77 -8.22
CA VAL A 165 13.35 34.56 -7.57
C VAL A 165 13.82 33.88 -6.29
N ALA A 166 12.90 33.43 -5.43
CA ALA A 166 13.28 32.74 -4.21
C ALA A 166 13.91 31.36 -4.46
N LEU A 167 13.52 30.65 -5.52
CA LEU A 167 14.14 29.39 -5.92
C LEU A 167 15.61 29.57 -6.31
N THR A 168 15.99 30.72 -6.87
CA THR A 168 17.41 30.99 -7.14
C THR A 168 18.27 31.05 -5.88
N SER A 169 17.71 31.24 -4.67
CA SER A 169 18.49 31.20 -3.41
C SER A 169 19.15 29.85 -3.13
N PHE A 170 18.67 28.77 -3.77
CA PHE A 170 19.28 27.44 -3.75
C PHE A 170 20.47 27.31 -4.72
N GLU A 171 20.72 28.34 -5.55
CA GLU A 171 21.76 28.41 -6.56
C GLU A 171 22.61 29.67 -6.33
N PRO A 172 23.69 29.57 -5.54
CA PRO A 172 24.48 30.74 -5.14
C PRO A 172 24.97 31.57 -6.32
N GLU A 173 25.33 30.93 -7.44
CA GLU A 173 25.80 31.62 -8.64
C GLU A 173 24.69 32.44 -9.31
N HIS A 174 23.51 31.85 -9.50
CA HIS A 174 22.34 32.53 -10.08
C HIS A 174 21.79 33.61 -9.16
N PHE A 175 21.72 33.37 -7.85
CA PHE A 175 21.30 34.39 -6.88
C PHE A 175 22.24 35.60 -6.87
N VAL A 176 23.55 35.37 -6.93
CA VAL A 176 24.55 36.46 -7.03
C VAL A 176 24.41 37.21 -8.35
N ALA A 177 24.09 36.54 -9.46
CA ALA A 177 23.81 37.19 -10.73
C ALA A 177 22.58 38.11 -10.65
N LEU A 178 21.49 37.65 -10.03
CA LEU A 178 20.31 38.48 -9.78
C LEU A 178 20.62 39.67 -8.86
N HIS A 179 21.40 39.46 -7.79
CA HIS A 179 21.82 40.52 -6.88
C HIS A 179 22.69 41.60 -7.56
N ARG A 180 23.41 41.25 -8.64
CA ARG A 180 24.20 42.20 -9.43
C ARG A 180 23.40 42.94 -10.49
N SER A 181 22.18 42.49 -10.77
CA SER A 181 21.29 43.09 -11.77
C SER A 181 20.59 44.34 -11.23
N ALA A 182 20.23 45.27 -12.10
CA ALA A 182 19.41 46.40 -11.72
C ALA A 182 17.95 45.94 -11.52
N ILE A 183 17.33 46.33 -10.41
CA ILE A 183 15.94 46.00 -10.09
C ILE A 183 15.10 47.25 -10.30
N THR A 184 14.01 47.12 -11.06
CA THR A 184 13.01 48.18 -11.18
C THR A 184 12.15 48.20 -9.91
N ASP A 185 12.46 49.13 -9.00
CA ASP A 185 11.75 49.27 -7.72
C ASP A 185 10.34 49.82 -7.94
N THR A 186 9.35 48.94 -7.87
CA THR A 186 7.94 49.23 -8.10
C THR A 186 7.09 48.56 -7.03
N ALA A 187 5.86 49.04 -6.82
CA ALA A 187 4.93 48.37 -5.93
C ALA A 187 4.55 47.01 -6.52
N LEU A 188 4.64 45.94 -5.73
CA LEU A 188 4.35 44.57 -6.17
C LEU A 188 2.87 44.35 -6.52
N SER A 189 1.98 45.10 -5.89
CA SER A 189 0.55 45.08 -6.15
C SER A 189 -0.03 46.46 -5.87
N GLU A 190 -0.99 46.88 -6.69
CA GLU A 190 -1.75 48.14 -6.49
C GLU A 190 -2.44 48.17 -5.11
N ASP A 191 -2.79 47.00 -4.59
CA ASP A 191 -3.47 46.83 -3.30
C ASP A 191 -2.55 46.91 -2.08
N THR A 192 -1.23 46.94 -2.28
CA THR A 192 -0.19 47.02 -1.23
C THR A 192 0.98 47.91 -1.68
N PRO A 193 0.79 49.23 -1.81
CA PRO A 193 1.81 50.14 -2.35
C PRO A 193 3.07 50.28 -1.47
N LEU A 194 3.00 49.82 -0.22
CA LEU A 194 4.13 49.81 0.72
C LEU A 194 5.11 48.65 0.47
N LEU A 195 4.69 47.60 -0.24
CA LEU A 195 5.55 46.47 -0.61
C LEU A 195 6.20 46.73 -1.96
N THR A 196 7.47 47.11 -1.93
CA THR A 196 8.26 47.34 -3.15
C THR A 196 9.08 46.10 -3.52
N THR A 197 9.37 45.94 -4.81
CA THR A 197 10.18 44.83 -5.33
C THR A 197 11.57 44.77 -4.67
N ALA A 198 12.25 45.90 -4.45
CA ALA A 198 13.57 45.91 -3.81
C ALA A 198 13.51 45.46 -2.33
N GLN A 199 12.44 45.81 -1.61
CA GLN A 199 12.27 45.38 -0.22
C GLN A 199 12.03 43.88 -0.12
N VAL A 200 11.18 43.33 -0.99
CA VAL A 200 10.89 41.89 -1.00
C VAL A 200 12.09 41.09 -1.46
N PHE A 201 12.85 41.57 -2.45
CA PHE A 201 14.11 40.92 -2.86
C PHE A 201 15.08 40.79 -1.69
N ARG A 202 15.24 41.86 -0.89
CA ARG A 202 16.07 41.81 0.32
C ARG A 202 15.54 40.80 1.33
N TRP A 203 14.23 40.77 1.58
CA TRP A 203 13.65 39.78 2.50
C TRP A 203 13.88 38.35 2.03
N ILE A 204 13.72 38.06 0.73
CA ILE A 204 14.02 36.75 0.14
C ILE A 204 15.47 36.37 0.42
N GLY A 205 16.42 37.30 0.24
CA GLY A 205 17.84 37.06 0.54
C GLY A 205 18.18 36.85 2.02
N GLU A 206 17.32 37.31 2.94
CA GLU A 206 17.48 37.11 4.38
C GLU A 206 16.83 35.80 4.87
N MET A 207 16.00 35.13 4.07
CA MET A 207 15.34 33.90 4.46
C MET A 207 16.31 32.70 4.44
N PRO A 208 16.34 31.86 5.49
CA PRO A 208 17.16 30.66 5.53
C PRO A 208 16.53 29.48 4.75
N LEU A 209 16.01 29.73 3.54
CA LEU A 209 15.24 28.76 2.75
C LEU A 209 16.01 27.45 2.52
N ASP A 210 17.23 27.55 1.98
CA ASP A 210 18.08 26.39 1.69
C ASP A 210 18.45 25.61 2.96
N ARG A 211 18.89 26.32 4.01
CA ARG A 211 19.29 25.69 5.28
C ARG A 211 18.14 24.91 5.92
N ASP A 212 16.97 25.53 6.03
CA ASP A 212 15.83 24.94 6.72
C ASP A 212 15.22 23.79 5.90
N TYR A 213 15.19 23.92 4.57
CA TYR A 213 14.76 22.85 3.68
C TYR A 213 15.73 21.64 3.70
N SER A 214 17.04 21.91 3.65
CA SER A 214 18.08 20.88 3.76
C SER A 214 18.02 20.15 5.12
N ALA A 215 17.73 20.87 6.21
CA ALA A 215 17.50 20.26 7.52
C ALA A 215 16.27 19.35 7.53
N ALA A 216 15.18 19.75 6.87
CA ALA A 216 13.98 18.90 6.73
C ALA A 216 14.26 17.62 5.94
N LEU A 217 15.00 17.72 4.82
CA LEU A 217 15.45 16.56 4.04
C LEU A 217 16.37 15.63 4.84
N GLN A 218 17.30 16.20 5.61
CA GLN A 218 18.19 15.41 6.45
C GLN A 218 17.42 14.67 7.55
N ALA A 219 16.47 15.33 8.21
CA ALA A 219 15.60 14.71 9.20
C ALA A 219 14.77 13.57 8.60
N PHE A 220 14.21 13.79 7.40
CA PHE A 220 13.51 12.75 6.66
C PHE A 220 14.42 11.54 6.39
N ARG A 221 15.63 11.77 5.85
CA ARG A 221 16.60 10.71 5.58
C ARG A 221 16.93 9.94 6.86
N THR A 222 17.32 10.62 7.93
CA THR A 222 17.71 9.96 9.19
C THR A 222 16.62 9.04 9.73
N ARG A 223 15.35 9.43 9.57
CA ARG A 223 14.20 8.64 10.02
C ARG A 223 13.87 7.48 9.07
N HIS A 224 13.96 7.70 7.76
CA HIS A 224 13.36 6.82 6.77
C HIS A 224 14.33 6.09 5.85
N GLU A 225 15.64 6.29 5.96
CA GLU A 225 16.64 5.69 5.06
C GLU A 225 16.51 4.16 4.96
N ALA A 226 16.35 3.48 6.11
CA ALA A 226 16.18 2.03 6.15
C ALA A 226 14.87 1.59 5.49
N THR A 227 13.75 2.25 5.84
CA THR A 227 12.44 1.98 5.23
C THR A 227 12.48 2.19 3.72
N TRP A 228 13.08 3.30 3.27
CA TRP A 228 13.22 3.64 1.86
C TRP A 228 14.02 2.57 1.12
N ARG A 229 15.12 2.08 1.72
CA ARG A 229 15.94 0.98 1.16
C ARG A 229 15.13 -0.30 0.98
N THR A 230 14.40 -0.73 2.01
CA THR A 230 13.56 -1.93 1.97
C THR A 230 12.44 -1.79 0.94
N LEU A 231 11.81 -0.61 0.84
CA LEU A 231 10.78 -0.33 -0.15
C LEU A 231 11.34 -0.29 -1.58
N SER A 232 12.54 0.25 -1.80
CA SER A 232 13.20 0.24 -3.10
C SER A 232 13.53 -1.18 -3.55
N ARG A 233 13.99 -2.03 -2.63
CA ARG A 233 14.22 -3.46 -2.90
C ARG A 233 12.92 -4.18 -3.25
N LEU A 234 11.83 -3.93 -2.51
CA LEU A 234 10.51 -4.47 -2.80
C LEU A 234 10.01 -4.03 -4.19
N ALA A 235 10.19 -2.76 -4.53
CA ALA A 235 9.76 -2.18 -5.80
C ALA A 235 10.47 -2.86 -6.99
N PHE A 236 11.77 -3.10 -6.85
CA PHE A 236 12.57 -3.85 -7.81
C PHE A 236 12.09 -5.29 -7.95
N LEU A 237 11.94 -6.03 -6.84
CA LEU A 237 11.54 -7.44 -6.85
C LEU A 237 10.14 -7.65 -7.45
N ASP A 238 9.18 -6.79 -7.10
CA ASP A 238 7.84 -6.86 -7.67
C ASP A 238 7.85 -6.57 -9.19
N THR A 239 8.67 -5.61 -9.62
CA THR A 239 8.83 -5.29 -11.04
C THR A 239 9.51 -6.42 -11.80
N LEU A 240 10.55 -7.03 -11.23
CA LEU A 240 11.27 -8.17 -11.77
C LEU A 240 10.34 -9.39 -11.94
N ALA A 241 9.53 -9.68 -10.91
CA ALA A 241 8.56 -10.78 -10.96
C ALA A 241 7.50 -10.59 -12.05
N ARG A 242 7.00 -9.35 -12.22
CA ARG A 242 6.08 -9.01 -13.32
C ARG A 242 6.75 -9.15 -14.69
N GLN A 243 7.96 -8.62 -14.86
CA GLN A 243 8.70 -8.72 -16.11
C GLN A 243 8.93 -10.18 -16.50
N HIS A 244 9.24 -11.06 -15.54
CA HIS A 244 9.38 -12.49 -15.80
C HIS A 244 8.04 -13.16 -16.16
N THR A 245 6.97 -12.83 -15.44
CA THR A 245 5.62 -13.38 -15.71
C THR A 245 5.13 -13.00 -17.11
N HIS A 246 5.40 -11.78 -17.56
CA HIS A 246 5.05 -11.28 -18.89
C HIS A 246 6.10 -11.60 -19.97
N ARG A 247 7.16 -12.35 -19.65
CA ARG A 247 8.25 -12.73 -20.57
C ARG A 247 8.99 -11.54 -21.20
N HIS A 248 9.08 -10.43 -20.47
CA HIS A 248 9.87 -9.25 -20.87
C HIS A 248 11.34 -9.35 -20.49
N ILE A 249 11.70 -10.25 -19.57
CA ILE A 249 13.09 -10.56 -19.20
C ILE A 249 13.36 -12.03 -19.51
N SER A 250 14.59 -12.34 -19.94
CA SER A 250 15.02 -13.73 -20.10
C SER A 250 15.03 -14.47 -18.76
N ARG A 251 14.94 -15.81 -18.82
CA ARG A 251 15.07 -16.65 -17.62
C ARG A 251 16.42 -16.43 -16.93
N ASP A 252 17.49 -16.31 -17.70
CA ASP A 252 18.83 -16.12 -17.17
C ASP A 252 19.00 -14.73 -16.55
N GLY A 253 18.42 -13.68 -17.16
CA GLY A 253 18.38 -12.34 -16.57
C GLY A 253 17.59 -12.28 -15.27
N TYR A 254 16.46 -12.98 -15.19
CA TYR A 254 15.69 -13.08 -13.94
C TYR A 254 16.51 -13.69 -12.81
N TRP A 255 17.16 -14.83 -13.04
CA TRP A 255 18.00 -15.48 -12.03
C TRP A 255 19.24 -14.66 -11.69
N LEU A 256 19.85 -14.01 -12.69
CA LEU A 256 20.98 -13.12 -12.48
C LEU A 256 20.61 -11.92 -11.61
N ALA A 257 19.43 -11.34 -11.82
CA ALA A 257 18.91 -10.23 -11.03
C ALA A 257 18.57 -10.62 -9.58
N LEU A 258 18.08 -11.84 -9.34
CA LEU A 258 17.91 -12.37 -7.99
C LEU A 258 19.25 -12.66 -7.30
N ASP A 259 20.19 -13.27 -8.03
CA ASP A 259 21.55 -13.55 -7.54
C ASP A 259 22.29 -12.27 -7.15
N ALA A 260 22.05 -11.15 -7.86
CA ALA A 260 22.60 -9.83 -7.50
C ALA A 260 22.26 -9.38 -6.08
N LEU A 261 21.15 -9.87 -5.53
CA LEU A 261 20.67 -9.60 -4.18
C LEU A 261 20.90 -10.76 -3.21
N GLY A 262 21.65 -11.79 -3.64
CA GLY A 262 21.89 -13.01 -2.85
C GLY A 262 20.67 -13.90 -2.72
N LEU A 263 19.68 -13.77 -3.60
CA LEU A 263 18.42 -14.50 -3.52
C LEU A 263 18.39 -15.66 -4.52
N SER A 264 17.95 -16.84 -4.05
CA SER A 264 17.75 -18.03 -4.88
C SER A 264 16.32 -18.16 -5.42
N SER A 265 15.40 -17.33 -4.94
CA SER A 265 13.99 -17.26 -5.35
C SER A 265 13.39 -15.95 -4.87
N LEU A 266 12.17 -15.63 -5.32
CA LEU A 266 11.47 -14.45 -4.82
C LEU A 266 11.15 -14.66 -3.32
N PRO A 267 11.43 -13.67 -2.47
CA PRO A 267 11.17 -13.79 -1.04
C PRO A 267 9.68 -14.00 -0.71
N LEU A 268 9.43 -14.76 0.36
CA LEU A 268 8.10 -15.05 0.88
C LEU A 268 7.74 -14.19 2.10
N ASP A 269 8.76 -13.75 2.85
CA ASP A 269 8.60 -13.01 4.11
C ASP A 269 9.36 -11.67 4.06
N THR A 270 8.81 -10.64 4.71
CA THR A 270 9.38 -9.29 4.74
C THR A 270 10.80 -9.26 5.34
N GLU A 271 11.11 -10.12 6.30
CA GLU A 271 12.43 -10.13 6.97
C GLU A 271 13.58 -10.42 5.99
N THR A 272 13.31 -11.19 4.93
CA THR A 272 14.30 -11.48 3.88
C THR A 272 14.58 -10.28 2.97
N LEU A 273 13.75 -9.23 3.00
CA LEU A 273 14.03 -7.97 2.32
C LEU A 273 15.11 -7.16 3.04
N ASP A 274 15.27 -7.36 4.35
CA ASP A 274 16.28 -6.66 5.16
C ASP A 274 17.63 -7.40 5.17
N THR A 275 17.67 -8.69 4.78
CA THR A 275 18.93 -9.44 4.66
C THR A 275 19.76 -8.97 3.46
N SER A 276 20.85 -8.26 3.73
CA SER A 276 21.84 -7.86 2.72
C SER A 276 22.69 -9.06 2.30
N GLY A 277 22.82 -9.31 1.00
CA GLY A 277 23.65 -10.38 0.47
C GLY A 277 23.99 -10.17 -1.00
N ARG A 278 25.02 -10.88 -1.47
CA ARG A 278 25.40 -10.94 -2.89
C ARG A 278 25.61 -12.40 -3.27
N GLY A 279 25.09 -12.79 -4.41
CA GLY A 279 25.31 -14.12 -4.96
C GLY A 279 26.69 -14.24 -5.60
N ASP A 280 27.13 -15.47 -5.78
CA ASP A 280 28.48 -15.74 -6.26
C ASP A 280 28.64 -15.48 -7.76
N LYS A 281 27.52 -15.50 -8.51
CA LYS A 281 27.51 -15.54 -9.99
C LYS A 281 27.40 -14.17 -10.64
N SER A 282 27.08 -13.14 -9.87
CA SER A 282 26.78 -11.79 -10.35
C SER A 282 27.77 -10.74 -9.84
N GLU A 283 27.95 -9.70 -10.65
CA GLU A 283 28.62 -8.45 -10.34
C GLU A 283 27.64 -7.31 -10.58
N VAL A 284 27.62 -6.30 -9.72
CA VAL A 284 26.74 -5.15 -9.87
C VAL A 284 27.57 -3.89 -10.02
N ARG A 285 27.29 -3.12 -11.07
CA ARG A 285 27.96 -1.87 -11.40
C ARG A 285 26.94 -0.74 -11.42
N ALA A 286 27.31 0.41 -10.88
CA ALA A 286 26.52 1.63 -10.98
C ALA A 286 27.03 2.50 -12.12
N LEU A 287 26.20 3.41 -12.62
CA LEU A 287 26.68 4.48 -13.50
C LEU A 287 27.31 5.58 -12.64
N SER A 288 28.48 6.08 -13.04
CA SER A 288 29.12 7.26 -12.46
C SER A 288 29.43 8.27 -13.54
N LEU A 289 29.16 9.55 -13.27
CA LEU A 289 29.48 10.68 -14.14
C LEU A 289 30.44 11.59 -13.37
N ASN A 290 31.64 11.81 -13.91
CA ASN A 290 32.68 12.62 -13.26
C ASN A 290 33.02 12.18 -11.82
N GLY A 291 32.91 10.88 -11.52
CA GLY A 291 33.16 10.32 -10.19
C GLY A 291 31.95 10.32 -9.25
N GLU A 292 30.83 10.95 -9.63
CA GLU A 292 29.59 10.93 -8.84
C GLU A 292 28.67 9.80 -9.32
N GLN A 293 28.15 9.01 -8.38
CA GLN A 293 27.26 7.90 -8.70
C GLN A 293 25.86 8.43 -9.07
N VAL A 294 25.36 8.04 -10.25
CA VAL A 294 24.02 8.40 -10.70
C VAL A 294 22.99 7.60 -9.89
N PRO A 295 21.97 8.25 -9.32
CA PRO A 295 20.97 7.57 -8.52
C PRO A 295 20.07 6.66 -9.37
N GLY A 296 19.56 5.60 -8.75
CA GLY A 296 18.48 4.80 -9.31
C GLY A 296 18.80 3.94 -10.54
N ILE A 297 20.04 3.90 -11.04
CA ILE A 297 20.45 3.06 -12.18
C ILE A 297 21.60 2.12 -11.81
N PHE A 298 21.48 0.85 -12.19
CA PHE A 298 22.55 -0.12 -12.05
C PHE A 298 22.49 -1.19 -13.13
N GLN A 299 23.63 -1.84 -13.34
CA GLN A 299 23.80 -2.98 -14.22
C GLN A 299 24.21 -4.20 -13.40
N VAL A 300 23.60 -5.35 -13.69
CA VAL A 300 24.02 -6.65 -13.19
C VAL A 300 24.70 -7.41 -14.32
N ARG A 301 25.88 -7.94 -14.07
CA ARG A 301 26.68 -8.74 -15.02
C ARG A 301 26.91 -10.14 -14.47
N SER A 302 26.80 -11.15 -15.32
CA SER A 302 27.20 -12.51 -15.03
C SER A 302 28.72 -12.67 -15.12
N LYS A 303 29.35 -13.25 -14.10
CA LYS A 303 30.79 -13.56 -14.09
C LYS A 303 31.18 -14.66 -15.09
N THR A 304 30.24 -15.50 -15.50
CA THR A 304 30.51 -16.68 -16.33
C THR A 304 30.14 -16.49 -17.79
N THR A 305 29.05 -15.78 -18.08
CA THR A 305 28.50 -15.65 -19.44
C THR A 305 28.65 -14.24 -20.02
N SER A 306 29.12 -13.27 -19.22
CA SER A 306 29.12 -11.84 -19.57
C SER A 306 27.73 -11.28 -19.93
N HIS A 307 26.65 -12.01 -19.62
CA HIS A 307 25.29 -11.53 -19.75
C HIS A 307 25.06 -10.35 -18.80
N CYS A 308 24.49 -9.28 -19.33
CA CYS A 308 24.30 -8.00 -18.66
C CYS A 308 22.83 -7.62 -18.68
N PHE A 309 22.34 -7.15 -17.54
CA PHE A 309 20.99 -6.67 -17.33
C PHE A 309 21.06 -5.27 -16.72
N ILE A 310 20.38 -4.29 -17.30
CA ILE A 310 20.29 -2.93 -16.73
C ILE A 310 18.91 -2.74 -16.12
N HIS A 311 18.89 -2.15 -14.92
CA HIS A 311 17.66 -1.73 -14.26
C HIS A 311 17.72 -0.26 -13.87
N ILE A 312 16.60 0.44 -14.09
CA ILE A 312 16.38 1.81 -13.65
C ILE A 312 15.18 1.79 -12.71
N LEU A 313 15.40 2.16 -11.45
CA LEU A 313 14.39 2.15 -10.41
C LEU A 313 13.26 3.14 -10.73
N GLY A 314 12.03 2.64 -10.71
CA GLY A 314 10.83 3.42 -11.02
C GLY A 314 10.59 3.69 -12.51
N ALA A 315 11.45 3.19 -13.41
CA ALA A 315 11.27 3.34 -14.84
C ALA A 315 10.22 2.38 -15.43
N LYS A 316 9.28 2.93 -16.22
CA LYS A 316 8.42 2.15 -17.11
C LYS A 316 9.14 1.94 -18.45
N GLY A 317 10.28 1.27 -18.41
CA GLY A 317 11.11 0.99 -19.58
C GLY A 317 11.11 -0.48 -19.98
N ASN A 318 11.48 -0.75 -21.22
CA ASN A 318 11.81 -2.11 -21.67
C ASN A 318 13.01 -2.63 -20.88
N VAL A 319 13.01 -3.94 -20.62
CA VAL A 319 14.16 -4.63 -20.04
C VAL A 319 15.33 -4.57 -21.03
N ILE A 320 16.50 -4.16 -20.55
CA ILE A 320 17.72 -4.05 -21.38
C ILE A 320 18.65 -5.20 -21.00
N GLU A 321 18.78 -6.16 -21.92
CA GLU A 321 19.70 -7.29 -21.84
C GLU A 321 20.71 -7.25 -23.00
N TYR A 322 21.97 -7.61 -22.73
CA TYR A 322 23.03 -7.75 -23.73
C TYR A 322 24.17 -8.60 -23.19
N ILE A 323 25.17 -8.91 -24.02
CA ILE A 323 26.35 -9.69 -23.63
C ILE A 323 27.58 -8.82 -23.89
N SER A 324 28.34 -8.52 -22.85
CA SER A 324 29.60 -7.78 -22.95
C SER A 324 30.38 -7.85 -21.64
N ASP A 325 31.70 -7.79 -21.74
CA ASP A 325 32.65 -7.62 -20.65
C ASP A 325 33.46 -6.32 -20.74
N ASP A 326 33.43 -5.63 -21.89
CA ASP A 326 34.09 -4.34 -22.10
C ASP A 326 33.50 -3.23 -21.19
N PRO A 327 34.29 -2.66 -20.26
CA PRO A 327 33.87 -1.57 -19.38
C PRO A 327 33.36 -0.34 -20.11
N HIS A 328 33.98 0.04 -21.23
CA HIS A 328 33.57 1.23 -21.99
C HIS A 328 32.22 1.01 -22.66
N TYR A 329 32.01 -0.15 -23.29
CA TYR A 329 30.71 -0.52 -23.82
C TYR A 329 29.64 -0.59 -22.72
N MET A 330 29.94 -1.15 -21.55
CA MET A 330 29.01 -1.19 -20.41
C MET A 330 28.59 0.21 -19.93
N ALA A 331 29.55 1.13 -19.75
CA ALA A 331 29.26 2.51 -19.39
C ALA A 331 28.41 3.22 -20.45
N SER A 332 28.72 3.01 -21.75
CA SER A 332 27.93 3.57 -22.86
C SER A 332 26.48 3.06 -22.87
N ARG A 333 26.25 1.80 -22.52
CA ARG A 333 24.91 1.19 -22.46
C ARG A 333 24.11 1.68 -21.26
N LEU A 334 24.75 1.85 -20.10
CA LEU A 334 24.15 2.48 -18.93
C LEU A 334 23.71 3.91 -19.22
N LEU A 335 24.58 4.69 -19.88
CA LEU A 335 24.31 6.06 -20.27
C LEU A 335 23.18 6.15 -21.32
N ALA A 336 23.17 5.25 -22.31
CA ALA A 336 22.08 5.15 -23.27
C ALA A 336 20.74 4.78 -22.61
N ALA A 337 20.76 3.86 -21.65
CA ALA A 337 19.58 3.47 -20.88
C ALA A 337 19.03 4.65 -20.05
N MET A 338 19.92 5.40 -19.41
CA MET A 338 19.57 6.61 -18.66
C MET A 338 18.88 7.64 -19.57
N ASN A 339 19.43 7.93 -20.74
CA ASN A 339 18.83 8.85 -21.71
C ASN A 339 17.47 8.38 -22.24
N ALA A 340 17.36 7.09 -22.56
CA ALA A 340 16.11 6.51 -23.05
C ALA A 340 14.99 6.50 -22.00
N SER A 341 15.34 6.58 -20.72
CA SER A 341 14.38 6.52 -19.62
C SER A 341 13.51 7.77 -19.47
N GLY A 342 13.91 8.89 -20.08
CA GLY A 342 13.22 10.18 -19.97
C GLY A 342 13.32 10.85 -18.59
N PHE A 343 13.86 10.17 -17.57
CA PHE A 343 13.90 10.67 -16.19
C PHE A 343 14.94 11.74 -15.91
N TYR A 344 16.02 11.73 -16.67
CA TYR A 344 17.12 12.66 -16.49
C TYR A 344 17.07 13.79 -17.54
N GLY A 345 15.95 13.93 -18.26
CA GLY A 345 15.86 14.78 -19.44
C GLY A 345 16.91 14.38 -20.48
N HIS A 346 17.05 15.16 -21.56
CA HIS A 346 18.23 15.07 -22.40
C HIS A 346 19.46 15.67 -21.69
N ALA A 347 19.76 15.25 -20.45
CA ALA A 347 20.96 15.65 -19.71
C ALA A 347 22.25 15.47 -20.51
N LEU A 348 22.21 14.73 -21.62
CA LEU A 348 23.28 14.49 -22.56
C LEU A 348 23.24 15.29 -23.87
N LEU A 349 22.13 15.93 -24.28
CA LEU A 349 22.17 16.85 -25.44
C LEU A 349 22.83 18.19 -25.09
N ALA A 350 22.86 18.57 -23.80
CA ALA A 350 23.63 19.72 -23.32
C ALA A 350 25.13 19.43 -23.11
N LEU A 351 25.57 18.17 -23.27
CA LEU A 351 26.96 17.74 -23.00
C LEU A 351 27.91 17.87 -24.18
N GLU A 352 27.49 18.48 -25.28
CA GLU A 352 28.40 18.82 -26.39
C GLU A 352 29.50 19.82 -25.97
N HIS A 353 29.39 20.43 -24.77
CA HIS A 353 30.26 21.54 -24.35
C HIS A 353 31.22 21.22 -23.17
N VAL A 354 31.10 20.06 -22.49
CA VAL A 354 31.99 19.66 -21.38
C VAL A 354 32.35 18.17 -21.47
N SER A 355 33.63 17.82 -21.31
CA SER A 355 34.12 16.44 -21.33
C SER A 355 33.66 15.67 -20.08
N ILE A 356 32.44 15.15 -20.07
CA ILE A 356 31.96 14.27 -19.01
C ILE A 356 32.51 12.87 -19.21
N VAL A 357 33.17 12.34 -18.18
CA VAL A 357 33.68 10.96 -18.15
C VAL A 357 32.61 10.07 -17.53
N ALA A 358 32.07 9.14 -18.32
CA ALA A 358 31.10 8.15 -17.88
C ALA A 358 31.80 6.82 -17.57
N ASP A 359 31.64 6.35 -16.34
CA ASP A 359 32.24 5.11 -15.85
C ASP A 359 31.19 4.18 -15.24
N ALA A 360 31.55 2.89 -15.15
CA ALA A 360 30.70 1.84 -14.56
C ALA A 360 31.40 1.19 -13.34
N PRO A 361 31.60 1.91 -12.22
CA PRO A 361 32.26 1.38 -11.03
C PRO A 361 31.50 0.19 -10.44
N LEU A 362 32.25 -0.78 -9.91
CA LEU A 362 31.70 -1.92 -9.17
C LEU A 362 31.12 -1.41 -7.85
N ILE A 363 29.89 -1.79 -7.53
CA ILE A 363 29.34 -1.58 -6.19
C ILE A 363 29.98 -2.62 -5.27
N GLU A 364 30.55 -2.22 -4.15
CA GLU A 364 31.02 -3.12 -3.10
C GLU A 364 29.95 -3.20 -1.99
N GLY A 365 29.52 -4.41 -1.61
CA GLY A 365 28.47 -4.61 -0.60
C GLY A 365 27.03 -4.63 -1.13
N ASP A 366 26.09 -4.10 -0.34
CA ASP A 366 24.66 -4.09 -0.66
C ASP A 366 24.32 -3.05 -1.75
N VAL A 367 23.74 -3.55 -2.83
CA VAL A 367 23.29 -2.75 -3.99
C VAL A 367 22.33 -1.66 -3.56
N PHE A 368 21.34 -1.99 -2.74
CA PHE A 368 20.32 -1.02 -2.35
C PHE A 368 20.85 -0.02 -1.31
N ALA A 369 21.85 -0.38 -0.50
CA ALA A 369 22.53 0.58 0.35
C ALA A 369 23.26 1.65 -0.48
N ALA A 370 24.04 1.24 -1.49
CA ALA A 370 24.74 2.17 -2.38
C ALA A 370 23.78 3.05 -3.18
N LEU A 371 22.71 2.47 -3.74
CA LEU A 371 21.70 3.22 -4.49
C LEU A 371 20.92 4.20 -3.60
N THR A 372 20.64 3.82 -2.35
CA THR A 372 20.00 4.70 -1.36
C THR A 372 20.91 5.88 -1.04
N GLN A 373 22.20 5.62 -0.80
CA GLN A 373 23.18 6.66 -0.54
C GLN A 373 23.30 7.63 -1.72
N ALA A 374 23.39 7.12 -2.96
CA ALA A 374 23.43 7.94 -4.16
C ALA A 374 22.16 8.79 -4.34
N SER A 375 20.98 8.22 -4.07
CA SER A 375 19.69 8.91 -4.17
C SER A 375 19.61 10.08 -3.19
N PHE A 376 20.02 9.89 -1.93
CA PHE A 376 20.03 10.98 -0.96
C PHE A 376 21.18 11.97 -1.17
N ALA A 377 22.34 11.53 -1.69
CA ALA A 377 23.45 12.41 -2.00
C ALA A 377 23.08 13.43 -3.10
N GLY A 378 22.44 12.98 -4.18
CA GLY A 378 22.00 13.89 -5.26
C GLY A 378 21.01 14.95 -4.79
N VAL A 379 20.15 14.61 -3.83
CA VAL A 379 19.13 15.52 -3.27
C VAL A 379 19.72 16.50 -2.25
N LEU A 380 20.71 16.08 -1.46
CA LEU A 380 21.32 16.88 -0.39
C LEU A 380 22.48 17.76 -0.88
N TYR A 381 23.21 17.36 -1.93
CA TYR A 381 24.40 18.06 -2.41
C TYR A 381 24.17 18.86 -3.71
N GLY A 382 22.91 19.09 -4.10
CA GLY A 382 22.58 20.21 -4.98
C GLY A 382 22.65 19.96 -6.49
N ASN A 383 22.37 18.76 -7.00
CA ASN A 383 22.10 18.64 -8.44
C ASN A 383 20.70 19.22 -8.73
N HIS A 384 20.72 20.44 -9.28
CA HIS A 384 19.61 21.39 -9.46
C HIS A 384 18.47 20.93 -10.39
N THR A 385 18.57 19.74 -10.98
CA THR A 385 17.58 19.18 -11.92
C THR A 385 16.58 18.22 -11.27
N HIS A 386 16.77 17.85 -10.00
CA HIS A 386 15.99 16.82 -9.34
C HIS A 386 15.01 17.38 -8.31
N ASP A 387 13.73 17.33 -8.64
CA ASP A 387 12.63 17.64 -7.71
C ASP A 387 12.44 16.49 -6.71
N THR A 388 11.83 16.77 -5.55
CA THR A 388 11.49 15.76 -4.53
C THR A 388 10.64 14.59 -5.05
N ALA A 389 9.86 14.82 -6.11
CA ALA A 389 9.12 13.77 -6.82
C ALA A 389 10.07 12.66 -7.34
N ASP A 390 11.32 13.01 -7.66
CA ASP A 390 12.35 12.05 -8.08
C ASP A 390 12.84 11.19 -6.92
N MET A 391 12.75 11.68 -5.68
CA MET A 391 13.20 10.95 -4.48
C MET A 391 12.28 9.77 -4.15
N LEU A 392 10.98 9.89 -4.40
CA LEU A 392 10.01 8.81 -4.17
C LEU A 392 9.92 7.82 -5.34
N ARG A 393 10.44 8.17 -6.50
CA ARG A 393 10.37 7.34 -7.72
C ARG A 393 10.89 5.91 -7.51
N PRO A 394 12.03 5.66 -6.83
CA PRO A 394 12.51 4.30 -6.60
C PRO A 394 11.59 3.45 -5.70
N VAL A 395 10.81 4.08 -4.82
CA VAL A 395 9.88 3.41 -3.90
C VAL A 395 8.43 3.46 -4.39
N ALA A 396 8.12 4.19 -5.46
CA ALA A 396 6.76 4.46 -5.92
C ALA A 396 5.94 3.18 -6.16
N ARG A 397 6.57 2.13 -6.69
CA ARG A 397 5.90 0.84 -6.88
C ARG A 397 5.47 0.21 -5.54
N SER A 398 6.31 0.30 -4.52
CA SER A 398 6.00 -0.21 -3.18
C SER A 398 4.95 0.62 -2.47
N LEU A 399 4.96 1.95 -2.67
CA LEU A 399 3.90 2.83 -2.19
C LEU A 399 2.55 2.50 -2.86
N ALA A 400 2.54 2.20 -4.16
CA ALA A 400 1.33 1.74 -4.85
C ALA A 400 0.83 0.39 -4.30
N LEU A 401 1.73 -0.54 -3.94
CA LEU A 401 1.35 -1.79 -3.28
C LEU A 401 0.77 -1.55 -1.88
N ALA A 402 1.37 -0.63 -1.10
CA ALA A 402 0.83 -0.21 0.20
C ALA A 402 -0.58 0.36 0.05
N GLY A 403 -0.80 1.23 -0.95
CA GLY A 403 -2.10 1.79 -1.26
C GLY A 403 -3.15 0.76 -1.66
N ALA A 404 -2.75 -0.37 -2.25
CA ALA A 404 -3.67 -1.45 -2.58
C ALA A 404 -4.16 -2.23 -1.35
N ALA A 405 -3.49 -2.11 -0.19
CA ALA A 405 -3.90 -2.77 1.05
C ALA A 405 -5.13 -2.09 1.68
N ASP A 406 -5.28 -0.79 1.44
CA ASP A 406 -6.27 0.05 2.11
C ASP A 406 -7.73 -0.24 1.78
N LEU A 407 -7.98 -0.92 0.66
CA LEU A 407 -9.34 -1.06 0.14
C LEU A 407 -10.00 -2.37 0.56
N TRP A 408 -9.25 -3.39 1.03
CA TRP A 408 -9.80 -4.72 1.28
C TRP A 408 -9.21 -5.35 2.54
N GLN A 409 -10.01 -5.40 3.61
CA GLN A 409 -9.70 -6.20 4.81
C GLN A 409 -9.68 -7.68 4.42
N THR A 410 -8.54 -8.35 4.57
CA THR A 410 -8.47 -9.80 4.47
C THR A 410 -9.20 -10.40 5.68
N ARG A 411 -10.32 -11.09 5.45
CA ARG A 411 -10.87 -11.97 6.49
C ARG A 411 -9.89 -13.14 6.63
N PRO A 412 -9.31 -13.36 7.81
CA PRO A 412 -8.33 -14.43 7.96
C PRO A 412 -9.06 -15.77 7.84
N ALA A 413 -8.65 -16.59 6.86
CA ALA A 413 -9.27 -17.88 6.55
C ALA A 413 -9.27 -18.86 7.75
N ILE A 414 -8.42 -18.59 8.75
CA ILE A 414 -8.34 -19.37 9.98
C ILE A 414 -9.63 -19.40 10.79
N LEU A 415 -10.46 -18.35 10.68
CA LEU A 415 -11.76 -18.32 11.37
C LEU A 415 -12.71 -19.42 10.86
N GLU A 416 -12.54 -19.85 9.60
CA GLU A 416 -13.33 -20.95 9.02
C GLU A 416 -12.82 -22.34 9.48
N GLN A 417 -11.59 -22.41 9.99
CA GLN A 417 -10.94 -23.65 10.44
C GLN A 417 -11.15 -23.94 11.93
N LEU A 418 -11.82 -23.04 12.66
CA LEU A 418 -12.10 -23.21 14.08
C LEU A 418 -12.95 -24.48 14.32
N PRO A 419 -12.57 -25.37 15.25
CA PRO A 419 -13.39 -26.51 15.62
C PRO A 419 -14.73 -26.05 16.23
N VAL A 420 -15.83 -26.26 15.50
CA VAL A 420 -17.19 -25.95 15.97
C VAL A 420 -17.86 -27.21 16.49
N ALA A 421 -18.39 -27.16 17.71
CA ALA A 421 -19.01 -28.31 18.39
C ALA A 421 -20.06 -29.01 17.53
N SER A 422 -20.98 -28.29 16.88
CA SER A 422 -22.01 -28.89 16.03
C SER A 422 -21.45 -29.67 14.83
N LYS A 423 -20.50 -29.08 14.10
CA LYS A 423 -19.82 -29.76 12.97
C LYS A 423 -19.08 -31.01 13.42
N MET A 424 -18.40 -30.92 14.57
CA MET A 424 -17.64 -32.04 15.11
C MET A 424 -18.54 -33.15 15.66
N ALA A 425 -19.63 -32.79 16.34
CA ALA A 425 -20.63 -33.74 16.80
C ALA A 425 -21.31 -34.46 15.63
N THR A 426 -21.59 -33.74 14.53
CA THR A 426 -22.07 -34.33 13.28
C THR A 426 -21.08 -35.35 12.74
N GLN A 427 -19.77 -35.06 12.74
CA GLN A 427 -18.77 -36.03 12.28
C GLN A 427 -18.73 -37.28 13.16
N VAL A 428 -18.71 -37.10 14.49
CA VAL A 428 -18.72 -38.23 15.44
C VAL A 428 -19.97 -39.09 15.26
N MET A 429 -21.14 -38.47 15.12
CA MET A 429 -22.38 -39.21 14.96
C MET A 429 -22.54 -39.83 13.57
N ALA A 430 -21.94 -39.25 12.54
CA ALA A 430 -21.88 -39.87 11.22
C ALA A 430 -21.03 -41.14 11.27
N SER A 431 -19.87 -41.10 11.95
CA SER A 431 -19.04 -42.28 12.20
C SER A 431 -19.79 -43.34 13.00
N TYR A 432 -20.52 -42.95 14.06
CA TYR A 432 -21.36 -43.89 14.82
C TYR A 432 -22.42 -44.59 13.96
N LEU A 433 -23.14 -43.84 13.12
CA LEU A 433 -24.15 -44.39 12.22
C LEU A 433 -23.54 -45.35 11.19
N GLN A 434 -22.37 -45.00 10.66
CA GLN A 434 -21.68 -45.81 9.68
C GLN A 434 -21.10 -47.09 10.29
N GLU A 435 -20.40 -46.98 11.43
CA GLU A 435 -19.67 -48.08 12.07
C GLU A 435 -20.59 -49.07 12.76
N ASN A 436 -21.64 -48.61 13.45
CA ASN A 436 -22.53 -49.47 14.24
C ASN A 436 -23.79 -49.92 13.48
N HIS A 437 -24.24 -49.13 12.50
CA HIS A 437 -25.52 -49.37 11.82
C HIS A 437 -25.39 -49.45 10.28
N GLY A 438 -24.20 -49.24 9.71
CA GLY A 438 -23.99 -49.27 8.25
C GLY A 438 -24.72 -48.16 7.49
N LEU A 439 -25.15 -47.09 8.18
CA LEU A 439 -25.95 -46.01 7.60
C LEU A 439 -25.08 -44.81 7.22
N THR A 440 -25.18 -44.36 5.97
CA THR A 440 -24.54 -43.13 5.48
C THR A 440 -25.55 -42.00 5.41
N LEU A 441 -26.04 -41.56 6.57
CA LEU A 441 -27.01 -40.47 6.72
C LEU A 441 -26.37 -39.25 7.38
N ASN A 442 -26.90 -38.06 7.10
CA ASN A 442 -26.51 -36.84 7.81
C ASN A 442 -27.13 -36.85 9.22
N PRO A 443 -26.34 -36.85 10.31
CA PRO A 443 -26.86 -36.85 11.68
C PRO A 443 -27.74 -35.66 12.05
N GLU A 444 -27.62 -34.54 11.34
CA GLU A 444 -28.54 -33.39 11.50
C GLU A 444 -29.96 -33.69 11.01
N HIS A 445 -30.13 -34.73 10.19
CA HIS A 445 -31.42 -35.16 9.65
C HIS A 445 -31.93 -36.44 10.33
N VAL A 446 -31.21 -36.93 11.34
CA VAL A 446 -31.62 -38.07 12.16
C VAL A 446 -31.95 -37.53 13.54
N PHE A 447 -33.15 -37.82 14.01
CA PHE A 447 -33.70 -37.25 15.24
C PHE A 447 -34.03 -38.34 16.24
N ILE A 448 -33.92 -38.00 17.52
CA ILE A 448 -34.44 -38.76 18.65
C ILE A 448 -35.54 -37.96 19.34
N ALA A 449 -36.68 -38.60 19.60
CA ALA A 449 -37.80 -37.96 20.28
C ALA A 449 -38.68 -39.00 21.00
N TYR A 450 -39.36 -38.59 22.06
CA TYR A 450 -40.43 -39.38 22.66
C TYR A 450 -41.72 -39.28 21.83
N GLN A 451 -42.22 -40.43 21.36
CA GLN A 451 -43.53 -40.52 20.73
C GLN A 451 -44.55 -41.03 21.74
N SER A 452 -45.66 -40.31 21.89
CA SER A 452 -46.74 -40.73 22.77
C SER A 452 -47.48 -41.93 22.22
N GLY A 453 -47.89 -42.79 23.14
CA GLY A 453 -48.71 -43.95 22.85
C GLY A 453 -50.17 -43.59 22.58
N TYR A 454 -50.96 -44.65 22.37
CA TYR A 454 -52.39 -44.54 22.08
C TYR A 454 -53.25 -44.44 23.35
N SER A 455 -52.70 -44.73 24.53
CA SER A 455 -53.42 -44.57 25.80
C SER A 455 -52.48 -44.48 26.99
N THR A 456 -52.80 -43.63 27.97
CA THR A 456 -52.04 -43.50 29.22
C THR A 456 -52.84 -44.07 30.40
N ARG A 457 -52.15 -44.78 31.29
CA ARG A 457 -52.73 -45.33 32.52
C ARG A 457 -51.95 -44.82 33.74
N PRO A 458 -52.56 -44.04 34.65
CA PRO A 458 -51.86 -43.57 35.85
C PRO A 458 -51.44 -44.75 36.74
N LEU A 459 -50.26 -44.61 37.36
CA LEU A 459 -49.71 -45.55 38.33
C LEU A 459 -50.03 -45.06 39.75
N GLY A 460 -50.67 -45.90 40.56
CA GLY A 460 -51.07 -45.59 41.94
C GLY A 460 -52.53 -45.97 42.27
N ASP A 461 -52.92 -45.83 43.54
CA ASP A 461 -54.32 -45.95 43.97
C ASP A 461 -55.06 -44.65 43.60
N PRO A 462 -56.25 -44.69 42.98
CA PRO A 462 -57.07 -43.50 42.76
C PRO A 462 -57.30 -42.62 44.01
N ARG A 463 -57.18 -43.21 45.20
CA ARG A 463 -57.30 -42.51 46.50
C ARG A 463 -55.99 -41.90 47.01
N LEU A 464 -54.84 -42.30 46.44
CA LEU A 464 -53.50 -41.81 46.74
C LEU A 464 -52.71 -41.62 45.43
N PRO A 465 -52.96 -40.53 44.67
CA PRO A 465 -52.29 -40.31 43.39
C PRO A 465 -50.77 -40.16 43.58
N SER A 466 -49.99 -40.53 42.56
CA SER A 466 -48.55 -40.27 42.54
C SER A 466 -48.30 -38.77 42.73
N THR A 467 -47.48 -38.41 43.70
CA THR A 467 -47.10 -37.01 43.96
C THR A 467 -46.12 -36.46 42.92
N TYR A 468 -45.54 -37.34 42.09
CA TYR A 468 -44.65 -36.99 41.00
C TYR A 468 -45.13 -37.64 39.70
N VAL A 469 -45.44 -36.80 38.71
CA VAL A 469 -45.79 -37.21 37.34
C VAL A 469 -44.83 -36.49 36.41
N HIS A 470 -44.11 -37.25 35.60
CA HIS A 470 -43.15 -36.72 34.63
C HIS A 470 -43.49 -37.21 33.23
N THR A 471 -43.56 -36.28 32.27
CA THR A 471 -43.82 -36.58 30.86
C THR A 471 -42.58 -36.23 30.06
N PRO A 472 -42.01 -37.20 29.32
CA PRO A 472 -40.84 -36.94 28.49
C PRO A 472 -41.09 -35.85 27.45
N ASP A 473 -40.03 -35.10 27.13
CA ASP A 473 -40.09 -34.11 26.06
C ASP A 473 -40.29 -34.81 24.70
N LYS A 474 -41.25 -34.30 23.92
CA LYS A 474 -41.57 -34.79 22.58
C LYS A 474 -40.82 -34.02 21.50
N LYS A 475 -40.10 -32.95 21.87
CA LYS A 475 -39.34 -32.16 20.91
C LYS A 475 -38.26 -33.04 20.28
N PRO A 476 -38.22 -33.14 18.94
CA PRO A 476 -37.16 -33.87 18.25
C PRO A 476 -35.83 -33.15 18.39
N ILE A 477 -34.78 -33.91 18.69
CA ILE A 477 -33.40 -33.44 18.82
C ILE A 477 -32.55 -34.20 17.80
N SER A 478 -31.73 -33.49 17.01
CA SER A 478 -30.85 -34.17 16.04
C SER A 478 -29.77 -34.98 16.75
N LEU A 479 -29.19 -36.00 16.12
CA LEU A 479 -28.17 -36.82 16.78
C LEU A 479 -26.92 -36.01 17.16
N SER A 480 -26.55 -35.01 16.36
CA SER A 480 -25.47 -34.09 16.69
C SER A 480 -25.80 -33.22 17.90
N GLU A 481 -27.01 -32.66 17.99
CA GLU A 481 -27.47 -31.91 19.16
C GLU A 481 -27.56 -32.82 20.40
N ALA A 482 -28.03 -34.06 20.24
CA ALA A 482 -28.13 -35.05 21.30
C ALA A 482 -26.75 -35.39 21.91
N LEU A 483 -25.70 -35.47 21.08
CA LEU A 483 -24.34 -35.66 21.57
C LEU A 483 -23.84 -34.43 22.34
N VAL A 484 -24.07 -33.22 21.82
CA VAL A 484 -23.63 -31.95 22.45
C VAL A 484 -24.36 -31.69 23.76
N SER A 485 -25.66 -31.95 23.82
CA SER A 485 -26.50 -31.75 25.00
C SER A 485 -26.43 -32.89 26.00
N ASN A 486 -25.64 -33.94 25.69
CA ASN A 486 -25.53 -35.15 26.50
C ASN A 486 -26.91 -35.80 26.79
N TYR A 487 -27.67 -36.03 25.72
CA TYR A 487 -29.03 -36.55 25.77
C TYR A 487 -29.14 -37.82 26.61
N ARG A 488 -30.25 -37.92 27.34
CA ARG A 488 -30.62 -39.06 28.17
C ARG A 488 -32.02 -39.49 27.78
N VAL A 489 -32.23 -40.78 27.58
CA VAL A 489 -33.56 -41.29 27.25
C VAL A 489 -34.43 -41.11 28.48
N ASP A 490 -35.46 -40.30 28.29
CA ASP A 490 -36.43 -40.01 29.31
C ASP A 490 -37.63 -40.96 29.21
N HIS A 491 -38.26 -41.25 30.34
CA HIS A 491 -39.34 -42.24 30.46
C HIS A 491 -40.50 -41.67 31.28
N PRO A 492 -41.76 -42.03 30.94
CA PRO A 492 -42.91 -41.59 31.71
C PRO A 492 -42.83 -42.11 33.15
N VAL A 493 -43.01 -41.21 34.12
CA VAL A 493 -43.05 -41.55 35.55
C VAL A 493 -44.42 -41.19 36.11
N GLY A 494 -45.00 -42.09 36.90
CA GLY A 494 -46.33 -41.92 37.49
C GLY A 494 -47.48 -42.34 36.57
N TYR A 495 -47.20 -42.79 35.34
CA TYR A 495 -48.15 -43.44 34.44
C TYR A 495 -47.43 -44.41 33.49
N ILE A 496 -48.19 -45.36 32.93
CA ILE A 496 -47.77 -46.20 31.81
C ILE A 496 -48.32 -45.55 30.54
N ASP A 497 -47.47 -45.25 29.58
CA ASP A 497 -47.89 -44.86 28.22
C ASP A 497 -47.90 -46.10 27.31
N HIS A 498 -49.08 -46.61 26.98
CA HIS A 498 -49.22 -47.81 26.16
C HIS A 498 -48.92 -47.49 24.70
N GLY A 499 -47.84 -48.10 24.20
CA GLY A 499 -47.32 -47.84 22.85
C GLY A 499 -46.48 -46.57 22.75
N GLY A 500 -46.25 -45.86 23.86
CA GLY A 500 -45.37 -44.70 23.90
C GLY A 500 -43.91 -45.12 24.11
N GLY A 501 -43.00 -44.45 23.42
CA GLY A 501 -41.58 -44.77 23.47
C GLY A 501 -40.72 -43.75 22.75
N THR A 502 -39.46 -43.66 23.18
CA THR A 502 -38.45 -42.90 22.46
C THR A 502 -38.07 -43.64 21.20
N VAL A 503 -38.03 -42.96 20.06
CA VAL A 503 -37.63 -43.56 18.78
C VAL A 503 -36.61 -42.69 18.08
N VAL A 504 -35.77 -43.34 17.26
CA VAL A 504 -34.84 -42.67 16.37
C VAL A 504 -35.40 -42.73 14.96
N PHE A 505 -35.48 -41.61 14.27
CA PHE A 505 -36.07 -41.53 12.93
C PHE A 505 -35.29 -40.58 12.02
N PHE A 506 -35.37 -40.81 10.72
CA PHE A 506 -34.78 -39.98 9.68
C PHE A 506 -35.85 -39.08 9.05
N ASP A 507 -35.56 -37.79 8.99
CA ASP A 507 -36.38 -36.80 8.29
C ASP A 507 -35.51 -36.02 7.29
N ALA A 508 -35.71 -36.28 6.00
CA ALA A 508 -34.96 -35.66 4.92
C ALA A 508 -35.14 -34.13 4.84
N THR A 509 -36.20 -33.57 5.44
CA THR A 509 -36.46 -32.13 5.46
C THR A 509 -35.62 -31.39 6.50
N GLY A 510 -35.04 -32.10 7.48
CA GLY A 510 -34.27 -31.52 8.57
C GLY A 510 -35.11 -30.73 9.58
N LEU A 511 -36.44 -30.84 9.54
CA LEU A 511 -37.35 -30.13 10.45
C LEU A 511 -37.73 -30.95 11.69
N GLY A 512 -37.40 -32.25 11.70
CA GLY A 512 -37.67 -33.15 12.82
C GLY A 512 -39.12 -33.63 12.85
N ASN A 513 -39.81 -33.71 11.71
CA ASN A 513 -41.21 -34.14 11.70
C ASN A 513 -41.33 -35.66 11.91
N SER A 514 -41.75 -36.08 13.11
CA SER A 514 -41.91 -37.48 13.48
C SER A 514 -42.99 -38.23 12.70
N GLU A 515 -43.98 -37.55 12.14
CA GLU A 515 -45.08 -38.18 11.38
C GLU A 515 -44.69 -38.52 9.94
N LEU A 516 -43.79 -37.72 9.36
CA LEU A 516 -43.28 -37.91 8.00
C LEU A 516 -41.93 -38.64 7.97
N GLY A 517 -41.28 -38.77 9.13
CA GLY A 517 -39.97 -39.39 9.29
C GLY A 517 -40.01 -40.91 9.22
N GLN A 518 -38.95 -41.50 8.65
CA GLN A 518 -38.74 -42.93 8.61
C GLN A 518 -38.07 -43.39 9.91
N VAL A 519 -38.76 -44.22 10.70
CA VAL A 519 -38.16 -44.82 11.91
C VAL A 519 -36.98 -45.70 11.52
N LEU A 520 -35.85 -45.51 12.21
CA LEU A 520 -34.62 -46.29 12.03
C LEU A 520 -34.56 -47.38 13.09
N GLU A 521 -33.97 -48.54 12.74
CA GLU A 521 -33.76 -49.67 13.65
C GLU A 521 -32.57 -49.41 14.61
N ILE A 522 -32.53 -48.24 15.24
CA ILE A 522 -31.50 -47.85 16.20
C ILE A 522 -32.13 -47.85 17.59
N SER A 523 -31.58 -48.65 18.50
CA SER A 523 -32.03 -48.65 19.89
C SER A 523 -31.70 -47.31 20.57
N PRO A 524 -32.71 -46.59 21.12
CA PRO A 524 -32.47 -45.34 21.85
C PRO A 524 -31.55 -45.53 23.06
N GLN A 525 -31.63 -46.68 23.74
CA GLN A 525 -30.78 -47.01 24.89
C GLN A 525 -29.32 -47.23 24.46
N ALA A 526 -29.09 -47.90 23.33
CA ALA A 526 -27.75 -48.09 22.79
C ALA A 526 -27.12 -46.76 22.33
N LEU A 527 -27.95 -45.84 21.82
CA LEU A 527 -27.52 -44.49 21.48
C LEU A 527 -27.18 -43.67 22.74
N GLU A 528 -28.00 -43.73 23.79
CA GLU A 528 -27.68 -43.10 25.08
C GLU A 528 -26.39 -43.64 25.68
N ASP A 529 -26.20 -44.96 25.70
CA ASP A 529 -24.99 -45.59 26.23
C ASP A 529 -23.75 -45.12 25.47
N TYR A 530 -23.85 -44.96 24.15
CA TYR A 530 -22.78 -44.38 23.33
C TYR A 530 -22.50 -42.92 23.71
N ILE A 531 -23.53 -42.07 23.74
CA ILE A 531 -23.39 -40.63 24.11
C ILE A 531 -22.81 -40.48 25.52
N LYS A 532 -23.23 -41.34 26.46
CA LYS A 532 -22.75 -41.33 27.85
C LYS A 532 -21.29 -41.77 27.97
N THR A 533 -20.87 -42.73 27.15
CA THR A 533 -19.50 -43.26 27.16
C THR A 533 -18.54 -42.33 26.40
N PHE A 534 -19.03 -41.65 25.36
CA PHE A 534 -18.24 -40.71 24.59
C PHE A 534 -18.09 -39.38 25.34
N ASP A 535 -16.91 -39.15 25.92
CA ASP A 535 -16.58 -37.88 26.56
C ASP A 535 -16.33 -36.78 25.52
N PHE A 536 -17.43 -36.24 24.98
CA PHE A 536 -17.41 -35.21 23.95
C PHE A 536 -16.69 -33.95 24.41
N LEU A 537 -16.82 -33.58 25.70
CA LEU A 537 -16.19 -32.39 26.25
C LEU A 537 -14.66 -32.54 26.26
N THR A 538 -14.13 -33.64 26.78
CA THR A 538 -12.67 -33.89 26.79
C THR A 538 -12.14 -34.00 25.36
N TRP A 539 -12.86 -34.69 24.47
CA TRP A 539 -12.45 -34.83 23.08
C TRP A 539 -12.44 -33.48 22.32
N MET A 540 -13.46 -32.64 22.50
CA MET A 540 -13.51 -31.30 21.94
C MET A 540 -12.41 -30.40 22.51
N THR A 541 -12.16 -30.47 23.81
CA THR A 541 -11.10 -29.71 24.49
C THR A 541 -9.73 -30.04 23.89
N GLN A 542 -9.44 -31.33 23.69
CA GLN A 542 -8.21 -31.77 23.01
C GLN A 542 -8.13 -31.26 21.57
N ARG A 543 -9.24 -31.20 20.83
CA ARG A 543 -9.25 -30.64 19.46
C ARG A 543 -9.03 -29.15 19.43
N ILE A 544 -9.58 -28.41 20.37
CA ILE A 544 -9.32 -26.97 20.50
C ILE A 544 -7.84 -26.75 20.85
N HIS A 545 -7.28 -27.48 21.81
CA HIS A 545 -5.86 -27.38 22.13
C HIS A 545 -4.97 -27.70 20.92
N HIS A 546 -5.27 -28.79 20.21
CA HIS A 546 -4.51 -29.16 19.01
C HIS A 546 -4.59 -28.10 17.91
N PHE A 547 -5.78 -27.51 17.71
CA PHE A 547 -5.95 -26.39 16.79
C PHE A 547 -5.08 -25.20 17.19
N TRP A 548 -5.09 -24.80 18.47
CA TRP A 548 -4.25 -23.71 18.97
C TRP A 548 -2.76 -24.00 18.77
N ASP A 549 -2.30 -25.20 19.12
CA ASP A 549 -0.88 -25.59 18.97
C ASP A 549 -0.43 -25.57 17.51
N GLN A 550 -1.28 -26.04 16.60
CA GLN A 550 -0.98 -26.07 15.16
C GLN A 550 -1.03 -24.69 14.51
N GLN A 551 -1.96 -23.84 14.95
CA GLN A 551 -2.30 -22.61 14.26
C GLN A 551 -1.79 -21.34 14.97
N LYS A 552 -1.12 -21.46 16.12
CA LYS A 552 -0.65 -20.33 16.93
C LYS A 552 -0.02 -19.20 16.12
N ALA A 553 0.99 -19.52 15.30
CA ALA A 553 1.70 -18.52 14.51
C ALA A 553 0.80 -17.83 13.47
N THR A 554 -0.09 -18.59 12.82
CA THR A 554 -1.05 -18.06 11.86
C THR A 554 -2.08 -17.16 12.53
N ILE A 555 -2.53 -17.49 13.74
CA ILE A 555 -3.45 -16.67 14.53
C ILE A 555 -2.76 -15.36 14.94
N GLU A 556 -1.54 -15.44 15.47
CA GLU A 556 -0.74 -14.26 15.82
C GLU A 556 -0.52 -13.33 14.62
N GLN A 557 -0.18 -13.90 13.46
CA GLN A 557 -0.02 -13.15 12.21
C GLN A 557 -1.34 -12.50 11.76
N ALA A 558 -2.46 -13.21 11.82
CA ALA A 558 -3.78 -12.68 11.47
C ALA A 558 -4.20 -11.53 12.39
N PHE A 559 -3.97 -11.65 13.71
CA PHE A 559 -4.21 -10.57 14.65
C PHE A 559 -3.31 -9.36 14.37
N ARG A 560 -2.02 -9.59 14.10
CA ARG A 560 -1.08 -8.51 13.76
C ARG A 560 -1.51 -7.77 12.50
N SER A 561 -1.84 -8.50 11.42
CA SER A 561 -2.33 -7.90 10.17
C SER A 561 -3.62 -7.10 10.37
N THR A 562 -4.57 -7.66 11.12
CA THR A 562 -5.83 -6.97 11.45
C THR A 562 -5.57 -5.69 12.25
N PHE A 563 -4.69 -5.76 13.24
CA PHE A 563 -4.33 -4.61 14.07
C PHE A 563 -3.65 -3.50 13.25
N MET A 564 -2.71 -3.84 12.37
CA MET A 564 -2.06 -2.88 11.47
C MET A 564 -3.08 -2.21 10.54
N THR A 565 -3.97 -2.99 9.95
CA THR A 565 -5.04 -2.47 9.08
C THR A 565 -5.98 -1.53 9.85
N GLN A 566 -6.37 -1.88 11.07
CA GLN A 566 -7.22 -1.02 11.90
C GLN A 566 -6.51 0.27 12.34
N ALA A 567 -5.19 0.22 12.61
CA ALA A 567 -4.41 1.42 12.93
C ALA A 567 -4.42 2.41 11.75
N LEU A 568 -4.25 1.90 10.52
CA LEU A 568 -4.27 2.72 9.30
C LEU A 568 -5.67 3.32 9.04
N ILE A 569 -6.73 2.53 9.16
CA ILE A 569 -8.12 3.02 9.05
C ILE A 569 -8.40 4.09 10.12
N SER A 570 -7.95 3.85 11.35
CA SER A 570 -8.16 4.77 12.46
C SER A 570 -7.46 6.11 12.24
N LEU A 571 -6.25 6.08 11.67
CA LEU A 571 -5.49 7.28 11.27
C LEU A 571 -6.25 8.06 10.19
N LYS A 572 -6.68 7.39 9.12
CA LYS A 572 -7.42 8.01 8.01
C LYS A 572 -8.73 8.64 8.44
N ARG A 573 -9.45 7.99 9.36
CA ARG A 573 -10.70 8.51 9.93
C ARG A 573 -10.49 9.62 10.97
N GLY A 574 -9.24 9.99 11.27
CA GLY A 574 -8.89 11.00 12.28
C GLY A 574 -9.10 10.55 13.73
N SER A 575 -9.47 9.28 13.96
CA SER A 575 -9.62 8.71 15.30
C SER A 575 -8.29 8.40 15.99
N LEU A 576 -7.22 8.19 15.21
CA LEU A 576 -5.85 8.03 15.70
C LEU A 576 -5.02 9.23 15.26
N LYS A 577 -4.39 9.91 16.22
CA LYS A 577 -3.45 11.01 15.94
C LYS A 577 -2.12 10.48 15.39
N ARG A 578 -1.39 11.31 14.65
CA ARG A 578 -0.04 11.00 14.13
C ARG A 578 0.90 10.42 15.18
N SER A 579 0.99 11.05 16.36
CA SER A 579 1.84 10.56 17.46
C SER A 579 1.44 9.19 18.00
N GLY A 580 0.13 8.86 17.96
CA GLY A 580 -0.36 7.53 18.31
C GLY A 580 0.00 6.49 17.26
N PHE A 581 -0.14 6.84 15.97
CA PHE A 581 0.29 6.00 14.87
C PHE A 581 1.79 5.69 14.92
N ASP A 582 2.62 6.69 15.21
CA ASP A 582 4.07 6.49 15.34
C ASP A 582 4.44 5.49 16.44
N ARG A 583 3.77 5.57 17.60
CA ARG A 583 3.94 4.58 18.68
C ARG A 583 3.51 3.17 18.27
N VAL A 584 2.44 3.05 17.49
CA VAL A 584 2.01 1.76 16.95
C VAL A 584 3.11 1.17 16.08
N VAL A 585 3.67 1.93 15.14
CA VAL A 585 4.75 1.44 14.27
C VAL A 585 6.00 1.07 15.07
N GLU A 586 6.38 1.89 16.04
CA GLU A 586 7.50 1.61 16.94
C GLU A 586 7.29 0.29 17.71
N SER A 587 6.11 0.10 18.31
CA SER A 587 5.80 -1.11 19.10
C SER A 587 5.77 -2.41 18.30
N LEU A 588 5.44 -2.33 17.01
CA LEU A 588 5.36 -3.51 16.14
C LEU A 588 6.69 -3.82 15.44
N THR A 589 7.67 -2.90 15.47
CA THR A 589 8.96 -3.09 14.81
C THR A 589 9.78 -4.13 15.59
N PRO A 590 10.39 -5.15 14.93
CA PRO A 590 11.08 -6.26 15.62
C PRO A 590 12.20 -5.84 16.60
N SER A 591 12.80 -4.65 16.37
CA SER A 591 13.80 -4.06 17.25
C SER A 591 13.26 -3.66 18.63
N ALA A 592 11.93 -3.53 18.76
CA ALA A 592 11.28 -3.30 20.04
C ALA A 592 11.34 -4.62 20.84
N GLN A 593 12.42 -4.82 21.59
CA GLN A 593 12.52 -5.82 22.65
C GLN A 593 11.54 -5.47 23.77
N HIS A 594 10.24 -5.63 23.52
CA HIS A 594 9.24 -5.56 24.55
C HIS A 594 8.86 -7.01 24.85
N PRO A 595 9.27 -7.57 26.00
CA PRO A 595 8.73 -8.86 26.42
C PRO A 595 7.21 -8.67 26.46
N TRP A 596 6.50 -9.46 25.66
CA TRP A 596 5.05 -9.49 25.68
C TRP A 596 4.64 -9.68 27.14
N ARG A 597 4.03 -8.64 27.74
CA ARG A 597 3.50 -8.75 29.08
C ARG A 597 2.22 -9.54 28.96
N ALA A 598 2.16 -10.71 29.59
CA ALA A 598 0.95 -11.50 29.71
C ALA A 598 -0.19 -10.59 30.21
N LEU A 599 -1.27 -10.52 29.44
CA LEU A 599 -2.51 -9.87 29.88
C LEU A 599 -3.12 -10.76 30.96
N GLY A 600 -2.85 -10.45 32.22
CA GLY A 600 -3.55 -11.06 33.34
C GLY A 600 -4.97 -10.50 33.45
N PHE A 601 -5.96 -11.37 33.48
CA PHE A 601 -7.34 -10.99 33.81
C PHE A 601 -7.74 -11.66 35.13
N PHE A 602 -8.51 -10.94 35.94
CA PHE A 602 -9.06 -11.45 37.18
C PHE A 602 -10.37 -12.17 36.86
N VAL A 603 -10.42 -13.49 37.08
CA VAL A 603 -11.68 -14.24 37.00
C VAL A 603 -12.19 -14.43 38.42
N GLN A 604 -13.30 -13.78 38.75
CA GLN A 604 -14.03 -14.06 39.98
C GLN A 604 -15.04 -15.18 39.68
N GLY A 605 -14.68 -16.43 40.01
CA GLY A 605 -15.53 -17.60 39.75
C GLY A 605 -16.81 -17.65 40.61
N SER A 606 -16.84 -16.96 41.75
CA SER A 606 -17.95 -16.91 42.70
C SER A 606 -17.79 -15.71 43.65
N LEU A 607 -18.88 -15.18 44.22
CA LEU A 607 -18.88 -14.12 45.24
C LEU A 607 -18.08 -14.49 46.52
N ILE A 608 -17.80 -15.78 46.72
CA ILE A 608 -17.19 -16.33 47.95
C ILE A 608 -15.72 -16.72 47.71
N ASP A 609 -15.28 -16.91 46.47
CA ASP A 609 -13.90 -17.24 46.16
C ASP A 609 -13.06 -15.97 45.97
N GLY A 610 -11.88 -15.95 46.60
CA GLY A 610 -10.92 -14.86 46.46
C GLY A 610 -10.45 -14.71 45.01
N MET A 611 -10.05 -13.49 44.64
CA MET A 611 -9.52 -13.22 43.29
C MET A 611 -8.29 -14.09 43.02
N GLU A 612 -8.42 -15.09 42.15
CA GLU A 612 -7.30 -15.87 41.67
C GLU A 612 -6.62 -15.14 40.49
N HIS A 613 -5.31 -14.99 40.59
CA HIS A 613 -4.47 -14.51 39.49
C HIS A 613 -4.18 -15.67 38.54
N GLN A 614 -4.75 -15.62 37.33
CA GLN A 614 -4.30 -16.48 36.23
C GLN A 614 -3.38 -15.67 35.31
N TYR A 615 -2.15 -16.16 35.14
CA TYR A 615 -1.23 -15.69 34.10
C TYR A 615 -1.38 -16.64 32.90
N THR A 616 -1.54 -16.09 31.69
CA THR A 616 -1.42 -16.84 30.42
C THR A 616 -0.09 -16.58 29.77
#